data_AF-A0A858BS49-F1
#
_entry.id   AF-A0A858BS49-F1
#
_cell.length_a   1.000
_cell.length_b   1.000
_cell.length_c   1.000
_cell.angle_alpha   90.00
_cell.angle_beta   90.00
_cell.angle_gamma   90.00
#
_symmetry.space_group_name_H-M   'P 1'
#
loop_
_entity.id
_entity.type
_entity.pdbx_description
1 polymer ?
#
loop_
_entity_poly.entity_id
_entity_poly.type
_entity_poly.pdbx_seq_one_letter_code
_entity_poly.pdbx_strand_id
1 'polypeptide(L)'
;MKKFRVLALAMAVTVLLGTTSAFACTAVYVGKDVSQDGSTILARSEDQGTGAYNKLFLVVDRVENVPGRTMDDVQGFSYPLPATTYKYTMVPDTSGAGDGPYMGACTNEYGLSVTGTVSASPSAEVEKVDPFVEGSLREAVLTGIVAATCKTAKEGVEKLASIVEEYGSEEGNVIMLADQKEAWIFEVYSGHLWAAEKMPTDKVAVFGNQFMIGPVDPADTENFMYQKDLFKTAEANKWTKLVDGKVHLAATFGEPREDYSNMRTWMGHRLLAPATVGDYKTETLYPLFYDPAKKVSALEVMDVLRNRYEGTKYDASLAGNEGLRVIGVERQSQIHVIQVKDNYPQAISALQWLAFGNSEHSVFLPNFSGITNTYKAYQVDGEDYNPDGAYWKFKRICTLSELNRSFYGQGVRDYWNLYEENLYKEMQSAEKQMIKLYAENPAKAEKYVTDLHMQIAEKACKDADHLYDNLLFFVMDRYGRTAAKMGTAFVPEISLRDAAAAKGYTVKWTGNANPIQVTNGSSTYNFTMGKDTCTVTKGGKTTEVKMNFAPLEEKGATYIPLDLAMTF
;
A
#
# COMPACT_ATOMS: atom_id res chain seq x y z
N MET A 1 59.40 31.05 -22.74
CA MET A 1 58.31 31.88 -22.19
C MET A 1 57.01 31.13 -22.44
N LYS A 2 56.53 30.34 -21.47
CA LYS A 2 55.43 30.64 -20.52
C LYS A 2 54.07 30.72 -21.23
N LYS A 3 52.98 30.03 -20.84
CA LYS A 3 52.65 28.98 -19.88
C LYS A 3 51.22 28.55 -20.23
N PHE A 4 50.90 27.25 -20.11
CA PHE A 4 49.55 26.71 -19.92
C PHE A 4 48.80 27.43 -18.79
N ARG A 5 47.53 27.83 -19.00
CA ARG A 5 46.44 28.00 -17.99
C ARG A 5 45.11 27.96 -18.77
N VAL A 6 44.37 26.84 -18.79
CA VAL A 6 43.32 26.50 -17.82
C VAL A 6 42.47 27.72 -17.45
N LEU A 7 41.42 27.97 -18.21
CA LEU A 7 40.19 28.56 -17.67
C LEU A 7 39.19 27.41 -17.59
N ALA A 8 39.17 26.75 -16.44
CA ALA A 8 38.08 25.87 -16.08
C ALA A 8 36.85 26.75 -15.85
N LEU A 9 35.82 26.51 -16.65
CA LEU A 9 34.47 27.00 -16.42
C LEU A 9 34.06 26.49 -15.04
N ALA A 10 34.00 27.37 -14.04
CA ALA A 10 33.26 27.11 -12.81
C ALA A 10 31.76 27.20 -13.15
N MET A 11 31.25 26.18 -13.83
CA MET A 11 29.82 25.91 -13.82
C MET A 11 29.57 25.22 -12.48
N ALA A 12 29.22 26.01 -11.47
CA ALA A 12 28.64 25.49 -10.25
C ALA A 12 27.38 24.72 -10.66
N VAL A 13 27.51 23.40 -10.73
CA VAL A 13 26.37 22.50 -10.71
C VAL A 13 25.81 22.64 -9.30
N THR A 14 24.89 23.57 -9.10
CA THR A 14 23.88 23.45 -8.06
C THR A 14 23.09 22.20 -8.44
N VAL A 15 23.52 21.05 -7.92
CA VAL A 15 22.59 19.95 -7.69
C VAL A 15 21.62 20.52 -6.67
N LEU A 16 20.53 21.11 -7.16
CA LEU A 16 19.31 21.16 -6.39
C LEU A 16 19.02 19.70 -6.06
N LEU A 17 19.38 19.29 -4.85
CA LEU A 17 18.72 18.20 -4.16
C LEU A 17 17.26 18.64 -4.09
N GLY A 18 16.51 18.33 -5.15
CA GLY A 18 15.07 18.46 -5.13
C GLY A 18 14.61 17.48 -4.08
N THR A 19 13.97 18.01 -3.04
CA THR A 19 13.12 17.24 -2.13
C THR A 19 12.26 16.32 -3.00
N THR A 20 12.44 15.00 -2.87
CA THR A 20 11.53 14.04 -3.50
C THR A 20 10.28 13.97 -2.64
N SER A 21 9.49 15.03 -2.63
CA SER A 21 8.24 15.06 -1.89
C SER A 21 7.23 14.12 -2.55
N ALA A 22 6.63 13.26 -1.72
CA ALA A 22 5.61 12.29 -2.08
C ALA A 22 4.28 12.98 -2.40
N PHE A 23 4.18 13.62 -3.57
CA PHE A 23 3.04 14.49 -3.90
C PHE A 23 1.71 13.77 -4.18
N ALA A 24 1.64 12.43 -4.14
CA ALA A 24 0.58 11.68 -4.83
C ALA A 24 -0.16 10.61 -4.00
N CYS A 25 0.14 10.42 -2.71
CA CYS A 25 -0.46 9.35 -1.88
C CYS A 25 -2.00 9.35 -1.86
N THR A 26 -2.62 8.16 -1.82
CA THR A 26 -4.08 8.00 -1.61
C THR A 26 -4.33 7.14 -0.39
N ALA A 27 -5.25 7.55 0.50
CA ALA A 27 -5.62 6.80 1.69
C ALA A 27 -7.01 6.17 1.56
N VAL A 28 -7.19 5.03 2.24
CA VAL A 28 -8.46 4.32 2.39
C VAL A 28 -8.64 3.91 3.85
N TYR A 29 -9.86 4.08 4.37
CA TYR A 29 -10.29 3.61 5.68
C TYR A 29 -11.55 2.77 5.56
N VAL A 30 -11.63 1.70 6.34
CA VAL A 30 -12.85 0.90 6.51
C VAL A 30 -13.07 0.66 8.00
N GLY A 31 -14.18 1.14 8.53
CA GLY A 31 -14.61 0.87 9.89
C GLY A 31 -15.01 -0.59 10.09
N LYS A 32 -14.76 -1.12 11.28
CA LYS A 32 -14.97 -2.55 11.62
C LYS A 32 -16.40 -3.07 11.45
N ASP A 33 -17.42 -2.23 11.60
CA ASP A 33 -18.81 -2.67 11.47
C ASP A 33 -19.19 -2.88 9.99
N VAL A 34 -18.47 -2.21 9.08
CA VAL A 34 -18.65 -2.29 7.63
C VAL A 34 -17.53 -3.02 6.89
N SER A 35 -16.49 -3.49 7.56
CA SER A 35 -15.56 -4.43 6.95
C SER A 35 -16.16 -5.85 6.89
N GLN A 36 -15.73 -6.63 5.90
CA GLN A 36 -16.26 -7.98 5.68
C GLN A 36 -15.94 -8.93 6.84
N ASP A 37 -14.77 -8.77 7.45
CA ASP A 37 -14.26 -9.66 8.49
C ASP A 37 -14.24 -9.05 9.90
N GLY A 38 -14.79 -7.85 10.07
CA GLY A 38 -14.88 -7.17 11.35
C GLY A 38 -13.58 -6.49 11.79
N SER A 39 -12.57 -6.36 10.91
CA SER A 39 -11.36 -5.59 11.17
C SER A 39 -11.54 -4.09 10.90
N THR A 40 -10.83 -3.24 11.65
CA THR A 40 -10.61 -1.86 11.20
C THR A 40 -9.49 -1.88 10.16
N ILE A 41 -9.69 -1.25 8.99
CA ILE A 41 -8.69 -1.25 7.91
C ILE A 41 -8.12 0.16 7.71
N LEU A 42 -6.80 0.29 7.80
CA LEU A 42 -6.03 1.45 7.35
C LEU A 42 -5.26 1.09 6.10
N ALA A 43 -5.35 1.87 5.04
CA ALA A 43 -4.56 1.64 3.84
C ALA A 43 -4.09 2.93 3.19
N ARG A 44 -2.94 2.86 2.54
CA ARG A 44 -2.37 4.00 1.82
C ARG A 44 -1.44 3.52 0.70
N SER A 45 -1.50 4.20 -0.44
CA SER A 45 -0.42 4.16 -1.43
C SER A 45 0.59 5.26 -1.11
N GLU A 46 1.85 4.91 -1.04
CA GLU A 46 2.95 5.86 -1.02
C GLU A 46 3.51 6.02 -2.44
N ASP A 47 3.52 7.26 -2.90
CA ASP A 47 3.74 7.59 -4.29
C ASP A 47 4.93 8.54 -4.39
N GLN A 48 5.85 8.23 -5.30
CA GLN A 48 7.15 8.88 -5.36
C GLN A 48 7.26 9.82 -6.58
N GLY A 49 8.28 10.68 -6.58
CA GLY A 49 8.59 11.55 -7.72
C GLY A 49 9.01 10.75 -8.97
N THR A 50 9.58 9.57 -8.78
CA THR A 50 10.12 8.70 -9.84
C THR A 50 9.54 7.29 -9.75
N GLY A 51 9.62 6.52 -10.85
CA GLY A 51 9.13 5.15 -10.89
C GLY A 51 10.05 4.11 -10.23
N ALA A 52 11.30 4.47 -9.95
CA ALA A 52 12.33 3.57 -9.44
C ALA A 52 12.80 4.08 -8.08
N TYR A 53 12.08 3.68 -7.03
CA TYR A 53 12.27 4.17 -5.68
C TYR A 53 12.17 3.00 -4.70
N ASN A 54 13.32 2.39 -4.39
CA ASN A 54 13.38 1.19 -3.56
C ASN A 54 12.88 1.48 -2.13
N LYS A 55 12.14 0.53 -1.56
CA LYS A 55 11.64 0.56 -0.19
C LYS A 55 12.04 -0.73 0.51
N LEU A 56 12.26 -0.64 1.82
CA LEU A 56 12.57 -1.78 2.67
C LEU A 56 11.35 -2.18 3.50
N PHE A 57 11.38 -3.38 4.07
CA PHE A 57 10.44 -3.78 5.11
C PHE A 57 11.22 -4.42 6.26
N LEU A 58 11.23 -3.75 7.41
CA LEU A 58 12.14 -4.04 8.52
C LEU A 58 11.38 -4.24 9.83
N VAL A 59 11.97 -5.02 10.73
CA VAL A 59 11.57 -5.08 12.15
C VAL A 59 12.59 -4.30 12.95
N VAL A 60 12.11 -3.37 13.77
CA VAL A 60 12.90 -2.64 14.77
C VAL A 60 12.66 -3.31 16.12
N ASP A 61 13.75 -3.75 16.75
CA ASP A 61 13.70 -4.43 18.03
C ASP A 61 13.33 -3.49 19.18
N ARG A 62 12.69 -4.08 20.19
CA ARG A 62 12.47 -3.42 21.48
C ARG A 62 13.82 -3.04 22.09
N VAL A 63 13.92 -1.84 22.63
CA VAL A 63 15.08 -1.38 23.38
C VAL A 63 14.65 -1.13 24.82
N GLU A 64 15.41 -1.66 25.80
CA GLU A 64 15.11 -1.52 27.22
C GLU A 64 16.20 -0.77 27.96
N ASN A 65 15.82 0.22 28.77
CA ASN A 65 16.68 0.90 29.74
C ASN A 65 17.95 1.56 29.13
N VAL A 66 17.84 2.10 27.92
CA VAL A 66 18.92 2.85 27.25
C VAL A 66 18.50 4.32 27.07
N PRO A 67 18.76 5.19 28.06
CA PRO A 67 18.44 6.62 27.98
C PRO A 67 19.36 7.37 27.00
N GLY A 68 18.96 8.57 26.61
CA GLY A 68 19.78 9.47 25.77
C GLY A 68 19.77 9.14 24.27
N ARG A 69 18.86 8.25 23.83
CA ARG A 69 18.61 8.00 22.42
C ARG A 69 17.71 9.08 21.83
N THR A 70 17.83 9.28 20.52
CA THR A 70 16.98 10.17 19.73
C THR A 70 16.45 9.45 18.49
N MET A 71 15.39 10.00 17.91
CA MET A 71 14.97 9.69 16.54
C MET A 71 15.21 10.95 15.71
N ASP A 72 16.10 10.84 14.74
CA ASP A 72 16.62 11.98 14.00
C ASP A 72 16.12 11.98 12.56
N ASP A 73 15.92 13.17 12.05
CA ASP A 73 15.60 13.46 10.66
C ASP A 73 16.76 14.20 9.99
N VAL A 74 16.94 14.01 8.68
CA VAL A 74 18.08 14.55 7.92
C VAL A 74 18.05 16.07 7.85
N GLN A 75 16.86 16.66 7.96
CA GLN A 75 16.66 18.12 7.97
C GLN A 75 16.93 18.75 9.36
N GLY A 76 17.39 17.96 10.33
CA GLY A 76 17.88 18.46 11.63
C GLY A 76 16.91 18.30 12.79
N PHE A 77 15.68 17.85 12.56
CA PHE A 77 14.76 17.48 13.64
C PHE A 77 15.31 16.29 14.44
N SER A 78 15.24 16.37 15.76
CA SER A 78 15.70 15.30 16.66
C SER A 78 14.76 15.18 17.85
N TYR A 79 14.07 14.05 17.95
CA TYR A 79 13.11 13.78 19.02
C TYR A 79 13.73 12.90 20.11
N PRO A 80 13.74 13.32 21.39
CA PRO A 80 14.28 12.53 22.48
C PRO A 80 13.42 11.29 22.75
N LEU A 81 14.01 10.11 22.64
CA LEU A 81 13.32 8.85 22.90
C LEU A 81 13.40 8.49 24.39
N PRO A 82 12.33 7.88 24.95
CA PRO A 82 12.41 7.29 26.27
C PRO A 82 13.47 6.17 26.33
N ALA A 83 13.94 5.87 27.54
CA ALA A 83 14.93 4.81 27.75
C ALA A 83 14.45 3.44 27.24
N THR A 84 13.14 3.22 27.22
CA THR A 84 12.50 2.02 26.68
C THR A 84 11.62 2.39 25.50
N THR A 85 11.85 1.77 24.34
CA THR A 85 11.01 1.87 23.13
C THR A 85 10.54 0.51 22.68
N TYR A 86 9.41 0.46 21.99
CA TYR A 86 8.72 -0.78 21.63
C TYR A 86 9.29 -1.45 20.39
N LYS A 87 9.03 -2.75 20.23
CA LYS A 87 9.24 -3.46 18.96
C LYS A 87 8.19 -3.01 17.94
N TYR A 88 8.58 -2.74 16.70
CA TYR A 88 7.65 -2.41 15.62
C TYR A 88 8.18 -2.78 14.24
N THR A 89 7.27 -2.93 13.27
CA THR A 89 7.62 -3.04 11.85
C THR A 89 7.61 -1.66 11.21
N MET A 90 8.39 -1.45 10.15
CA MET A 90 8.39 -0.21 9.35
C MET A 90 8.64 -0.50 7.87
N VAL A 91 8.21 0.41 6.99
CA VAL A 91 8.42 0.35 5.54
C VAL A 91 9.24 1.56 5.05
N PRO A 92 10.53 1.65 5.43
CA PRO A 92 11.32 2.85 5.20
C PRO A 92 11.87 2.93 3.78
N ASP A 93 12.38 4.11 3.45
CA ASP A 93 13.27 4.32 2.32
C ASP A 93 14.59 3.58 2.50
N THR A 94 15.33 3.45 1.41
CA THR A 94 16.72 3.00 1.44
C THR A 94 17.59 4.02 2.15
N SER A 95 18.70 3.58 2.76
CA SER A 95 19.61 4.49 3.46
C SER A 95 20.24 5.54 2.53
N GLY A 96 20.25 5.28 1.22
CA GLY A 96 20.81 6.16 0.19
C GLY A 96 19.86 7.25 -0.32
N ALA A 97 18.56 7.17 -0.05
CA ALA A 97 17.54 8.06 -0.62
C ALA A 97 17.79 9.57 -0.31
N GLY A 98 18.55 9.87 0.73
CA GLY A 98 19.06 11.22 1.00
C GLY A 98 18.08 12.19 1.65
N ASP A 99 16.83 11.77 1.90
CA ASP A 99 15.78 12.61 2.50
C ASP A 99 15.28 12.08 3.87
N GLY A 100 15.84 10.97 4.36
CA GLY A 100 15.51 10.38 5.66
C GLY A 100 14.82 9.04 5.56
N PRO A 101 14.36 8.49 6.70
CA PRO A 101 13.90 7.10 6.72
C PRO A 101 12.50 6.89 6.12
N TYR A 102 11.63 7.91 6.03
CA TYR A 102 10.26 7.80 5.49
C TYR A 102 9.58 6.46 5.83
N MET A 103 9.43 6.21 7.14
CA MET A 103 9.04 4.89 7.66
C MET A 103 7.65 4.43 7.19
N GLY A 104 6.81 5.36 6.72
CA GLY A 104 5.61 5.13 5.90
C GLY A 104 4.44 4.47 6.62
N ALA A 105 4.60 3.21 7.01
CA ALA A 105 3.63 2.44 7.77
C ALA A 105 4.35 1.67 8.88
N CYS A 106 3.85 1.81 10.11
CA CYS A 106 4.40 1.12 11.26
C CYS A 106 3.31 0.39 12.04
N THR A 107 3.64 -0.79 12.56
CA THR A 107 2.80 -1.52 13.53
C THR A 107 3.65 -2.03 14.68
N ASN A 108 3.27 -1.73 15.92
CA ASN A 108 4.05 -2.11 17.09
C ASN A 108 3.50 -3.32 17.86
N GLU A 109 4.26 -3.79 18.85
CA GLU A 109 3.92 -4.93 19.70
C GLU A 109 2.67 -4.73 20.58
N TYR A 110 2.11 -3.52 20.63
CA TYR A 110 0.84 -3.20 21.29
C TYR A 110 -0.35 -3.17 20.31
N GLY A 111 -0.16 -3.62 19.07
CA GLY A 111 -1.23 -3.67 18.09
C GLY A 111 -1.67 -2.28 17.59
N LEU A 112 -0.88 -1.24 17.90
CA LEU A 112 -1.04 0.09 17.32
C LEU A 112 -0.41 0.11 15.94
N SER A 113 -1.23 0.42 14.94
CA SER A 113 -0.83 0.67 13.57
C SER A 113 -0.97 2.16 13.25
N VAL A 114 0.03 2.71 12.57
CA VAL A 114 0.05 4.09 12.09
C VAL A 114 0.49 4.11 10.63
N THR A 115 -0.24 4.86 9.80
CA THR A 115 0.15 5.14 8.42
C THR A 115 0.21 6.65 8.21
N GLY A 116 1.34 7.10 7.70
CA GLY A 116 1.64 8.50 7.46
C GLY A 116 2.59 8.62 6.28
N THR A 117 2.37 9.52 5.31
CA THR A 117 1.29 10.53 5.26
C THR A 117 0.57 10.56 3.93
N VAL A 118 -0.61 11.16 3.94
CA VAL A 118 -1.16 11.82 2.76
C VAL A 118 -0.87 13.31 2.93
N SER A 119 0.10 13.82 2.17
CA SER A 119 0.48 15.23 2.23
C SER A 119 -0.68 16.14 1.86
N ALA A 120 -0.82 17.26 2.54
CA ALA A 120 -1.86 18.25 2.32
C ALA A 120 -1.34 19.65 2.68
N SER A 121 -1.83 20.67 1.99
CA SER A 121 -1.30 22.04 2.14
C SER A 121 -2.34 22.97 2.76
N PRO A 122 -1.92 23.89 3.65
CA PRO A 122 -2.76 24.99 4.09
C PRO A 122 -3.02 25.95 2.92
N SER A 123 -4.08 26.74 3.05
CA SER A 123 -4.20 27.93 2.20
C SER A 123 -3.04 28.91 2.47
N ALA A 124 -2.66 29.70 1.46
CA ALA A 124 -1.63 30.72 1.61
C ALA A 124 -1.92 31.75 2.72
N GLU A 125 -3.20 31.97 3.05
CA GLU A 125 -3.59 32.87 4.15
C GLU A 125 -3.26 32.27 5.53
N VAL A 126 -3.43 30.96 5.68
CA VAL A 126 -3.11 30.22 6.91
C VAL A 126 -1.59 30.11 7.07
N GLU A 127 -0.89 29.69 6.03
CA GLU A 127 0.58 29.55 6.05
C GLU A 127 1.27 30.88 6.35
N LYS A 128 0.70 32.01 5.93
CA LYS A 128 1.23 33.34 6.26
C LYS A 128 1.18 33.66 7.76
N VAL A 129 0.21 33.13 8.48
CA VAL A 129 -0.01 33.43 9.91
C VAL A 129 0.70 32.41 10.80
N ASP A 130 0.71 31.15 10.41
CA ASP A 130 1.40 30.05 11.10
C ASP A 130 2.25 29.25 10.10
N PRO A 131 3.38 29.81 9.64
CA PRO A 131 4.22 29.16 8.64
C PRO A 131 4.80 27.85 9.17
N PHE A 132 5.09 26.92 8.27
CA PHE A 132 5.86 25.72 8.59
C PHE A 132 7.21 26.07 9.21
N VAL A 133 7.66 25.23 10.14
CA VAL A 133 8.89 25.42 10.91
C VAL A 133 9.98 24.55 10.30
N GLU A 134 10.99 25.18 9.68
CA GLU A 134 12.15 24.49 9.11
C GLU A 134 12.93 23.72 10.18
N GLY A 135 13.30 22.47 9.89
CA GLY A 135 14.01 21.57 10.80
C GLY A 135 13.13 20.97 11.90
N SER A 136 11.81 20.93 11.70
CA SER A 136 10.84 20.38 12.65
C SER A 136 10.23 19.05 12.17
N LEU A 137 9.07 18.65 12.71
CA LEU A 137 8.49 17.34 12.43
C LEU A 137 8.16 17.19 10.93
N ARG A 138 8.60 16.07 10.33
CA ARG A 138 8.28 15.65 8.95
C ARG A 138 7.72 14.22 8.89
N GLU A 139 7.15 13.88 7.74
CA GLU A 139 6.71 12.50 7.41
C GLU A 139 7.81 11.47 7.67
N ALA A 140 9.06 11.84 7.44
CA ALA A 140 10.23 10.98 7.52
C ALA A 140 10.26 10.11 8.80
N VAL A 141 9.93 10.69 9.96
CA VAL A 141 10.09 10.05 11.27
C VAL A 141 8.80 9.93 12.10
N LEU A 142 7.73 10.65 11.76
CA LEU A 142 6.55 10.76 12.63
C LEU A 142 5.89 9.42 12.96
N THR A 143 5.86 8.49 12.00
CA THR A 143 5.25 7.16 12.20
C THR A 143 6.10 6.30 13.13
N GLY A 144 7.43 6.42 13.02
CA GLY A 144 8.40 5.80 13.90
C GLY A 144 8.30 6.29 15.34
N ILE A 145 8.17 7.60 15.55
CA ILE A 145 8.05 8.18 16.89
C ILE A 145 6.81 7.62 17.60
N VAL A 146 5.66 7.60 16.90
CA VAL A 146 4.41 7.02 17.42
C VAL A 146 4.60 5.53 17.72
N ALA A 147 5.06 4.74 16.75
CA ALA A 147 5.20 3.29 16.91
C ALA A 147 6.18 2.91 18.03
N ALA A 148 7.26 3.66 18.21
CA ALA A 148 8.28 3.41 19.22
C ALA A 148 7.83 3.77 20.65
N THR A 149 6.85 4.67 20.81
CA THR A 149 6.55 5.30 22.12
C THR A 149 5.10 5.19 22.60
N CYS A 150 4.14 4.91 21.72
CA CYS A 150 2.70 4.88 22.03
C CYS A 150 2.13 3.46 22.00
N LYS A 151 1.11 3.18 22.81
CA LYS A 151 0.44 1.87 22.88
C LYS A 151 -0.96 1.87 22.27
N THR A 152 -1.57 3.06 22.14
CA THR A 152 -2.94 3.23 21.62
C THR A 152 -2.99 4.32 20.56
N ALA A 153 -4.03 4.29 19.71
CA ALA A 153 -4.25 5.27 18.66
C ALA A 153 -4.44 6.68 19.25
N LYS A 154 -5.18 6.78 20.37
CA LYS A 154 -5.37 8.03 21.10
C LYS A 154 -4.06 8.57 21.71
N GLU A 155 -3.24 7.71 22.31
CA GLU A 155 -1.89 8.12 22.77
C GLU A 155 -1.04 8.62 21.59
N GLY A 156 -1.18 8.01 20.40
CA GLY A 156 -0.54 8.48 19.18
C GLY A 156 -0.99 9.88 18.75
N VAL A 157 -2.30 10.16 18.80
CA VAL A 157 -2.86 11.51 18.57
C VAL A 157 -2.29 12.52 19.57
N GLU A 158 -2.31 12.21 20.86
CA GLU A 158 -1.77 13.07 21.92
C GLU A 158 -0.26 13.30 21.76
N LYS A 159 0.48 12.27 21.32
CA LYS A 159 1.91 12.37 21.03
C LYS A 159 2.18 13.30 19.85
N LEU A 160 1.52 13.11 18.73
CA LEU A 160 1.68 13.97 17.55
C LEU A 160 1.30 15.42 17.86
N ALA A 161 0.17 15.63 18.53
CA ALA A 161 -0.26 16.93 19.04
C ALA A 161 0.84 17.61 19.87
N SER A 162 1.40 16.90 20.86
CA SER A 162 2.44 17.45 21.72
C SER A 162 3.70 17.85 20.95
N ILE A 163 4.08 17.07 19.93
CA ILE A 163 5.27 17.36 19.12
C ILE A 163 5.03 18.56 18.22
N VAL A 164 3.88 18.62 17.55
CA VAL A 164 3.52 19.75 16.68
C VAL A 164 3.41 21.05 17.50
N GLU A 165 2.86 21.01 18.71
CA GLU A 165 2.79 22.19 19.57
C GLU A 165 4.15 22.63 20.15
N GLU A 166 5.06 21.70 20.42
CA GLU A 166 6.37 22.01 21.02
C GLU A 166 7.43 22.37 19.98
N TYR A 167 7.48 21.65 18.87
CA TYR A 167 8.54 21.74 17.86
C TYR A 167 8.08 22.35 16.54
N GLY A 168 6.77 22.37 16.28
CA GLY A 168 6.22 22.68 14.98
C GLY A 168 6.27 21.50 14.00
N SER A 169 5.72 21.74 12.82
CA SER A 169 5.80 20.87 11.65
C SER A 169 6.39 21.61 10.46
N GLU A 170 7.19 20.92 9.66
CA GLU A 170 7.76 21.46 8.42
C GLU A 170 6.84 21.18 7.22
N GLU A 171 5.85 20.31 7.41
CA GLU A 171 4.98 19.80 6.37
C GLU A 171 3.53 19.68 6.87
N GLY A 172 2.57 19.84 5.95
CA GLY A 172 1.16 19.56 6.20
C GLY A 172 0.85 18.11 5.85
N ASN A 173 0.26 17.38 6.80
CA ASN A 173 0.19 15.93 6.75
C ASN A 173 -1.14 15.41 7.28
N VAL A 174 -1.67 14.37 6.64
CA VAL A 174 -2.79 13.58 7.13
C VAL A 174 -2.30 12.19 7.52
N ILE A 175 -2.55 11.80 8.76
CA ILE A 175 -2.10 10.55 9.39
C ILE A 175 -3.33 9.75 9.84
N MET A 176 -3.30 8.43 9.68
CA MET A 176 -4.30 7.53 10.27
C MET A 176 -3.64 6.59 11.28
N LEU A 177 -4.31 6.42 12.43
CA LEU A 177 -3.89 5.55 13.52
C LEU A 177 -5.03 4.61 13.88
N ALA A 178 -4.73 3.36 14.21
CA ALA A 178 -5.72 2.41 14.69
C ALA A 178 -5.09 1.44 15.69
N ASP A 179 -5.85 1.13 16.72
CA ASP A 179 -5.63 -0.01 17.59
C ASP A 179 -6.91 -0.87 17.65
N GLN A 180 -6.93 -1.87 18.52
CA GLN A 180 -8.04 -2.81 18.66
C GLN A 180 -9.34 -2.18 19.23
N LYS A 181 -9.30 -0.92 19.69
CA LYS A 181 -10.44 -0.22 20.29
C LYS A 181 -10.98 0.84 19.36
N GLU A 182 -10.09 1.67 18.80
CA GLU A 182 -10.47 2.86 18.05
C GLU A 182 -9.46 3.23 16.96
N ALA A 183 -9.92 4.05 16.02
CA ALA A 183 -9.09 4.65 14.98
C ALA A 183 -9.27 6.17 14.96
N TRP A 184 -8.24 6.87 14.52
CA TRP A 184 -8.16 8.32 14.49
C TRP A 184 -7.51 8.78 13.19
N ILE A 185 -8.03 9.87 12.63
CA ILE A 185 -7.36 10.67 11.60
C ILE A 185 -6.79 11.93 12.26
N PHE A 186 -5.56 12.30 11.92
CA PHE A 186 -4.86 13.48 12.45
C PHE A 186 -4.37 14.33 11.28
N GLU A 187 -4.73 15.61 11.27
CA GLU A 187 -4.36 16.59 10.26
C GLU A 187 -3.47 17.67 10.88
N VAL A 188 -2.26 17.83 10.33
CA VAL A 188 -1.40 18.99 10.57
C VAL A 188 -1.72 20.02 9.51
N TYR A 189 -2.39 21.12 9.89
CA TYR A 189 -2.80 22.17 8.96
C TYR A 189 -1.63 23.07 8.56
N SER A 190 -0.77 23.42 9.51
CA SER A 190 0.31 24.39 9.31
C SER A 190 1.41 24.19 10.37
N GLY A 191 2.24 25.19 10.65
CA GLY A 191 3.36 25.06 11.59
C GLY A 191 2.99 24.45 12.94
N HIS A 192 1.87 24.86 13.54
CA HIS A 192 1.42 24.43 14.87
C HIS A 192 -0.09 24.16 14.95
N LEU A 193 -0.87 24.48 13.90
CA LEU A 193 -2.30 24.18 13.88
C LEU A 193 -2.56 22.72 13.49
N TRP A 194 -3.36 22.02 14.28
CA TRP A 194 -3.72 20.64 14.05
C TRP A 194 -5.14 20.32 14.55
N ALA A 195 -5.74 19.27 14.00
CA ALA A 195 -6.94 18.64 14.51
C ALA A 195 -6.92 17.12 14.28
N ALA A 196 -7.72 16.40 15.04
CA ALA A 196 -7.91 14.97 14.92
C ALA A 196 -9.39 14.61 15.13
N GLU A 197 -9.84 13.60 14.39
CA GLU A 197 -11.20 13.07 14.44
C GLU A 197 -11.15 11.55 14.67
N LYS A 198 -11.95 11.08 15.62
CA LYS A 198 -12.16 9.66 15.85
C LYS A 198 -12.93 9.09 14.66
N MET A 199 -12.35 8.09 14.01
CA MET A 199 -12.90 7.52 12.79
C MET A 199 -14.06 6.57 13.14
N PRO A 200 -15.25 6.75 12.53
CA PRO A 200 -16.45 5.99 12.86
C PRO A 200 -16.36 4.53 12.39
N THR A 201 -16.87 3.61 13.21
CA THR A 201 -16.76 2.16 12.97
C THR A 201 -17.67 1.65 11.86
N ASP A 202 -18.67 2.42 11.46
CA ASP A 202 -19.69 2.05 10.48
C ASP A 202 -19.53 2.77 9.13
N LYS A 203 -18.39 3.43 8.88
CA LYS A 203 -18.15 4.18 7.62
C LYS A 203 -16.89 3.72 6.90
N VAL A 204 -16.77 4.16 5.66
CA VAL A 204 -15.54 4.11 4.86
C VAL A 204 -15.07 5.52 4.53
N ALA A 205 -13.80 5.66 4.17
CA ALA A 205 -13.23 6.86 3.59
C ALA A 205 -12.23 6.51 2.48
N VAL A 206 -12.15 7.36 1.45
CA VAL A 206 -11.10 7.33 0.43
C VAL A 206 -10.78 8.76 0.06
N PHE A 207 -9.51 9.16 0.09
CA PHE A 207 -9.13 10.54 -0.18
C PHE A 207 -7.72 10.67 -0.75
N GLY A 208 -7.53 11.69 -1.60
CA GLY A 208 -6.23 12.10 -2.11
C GLY A 208 -5.54 13.15 -1.24
N ASN A 209 -4.50 13.80 -1.80
CA ASN A 209 -3.66 14.79 -1.13
C ASN A 209 -4.39 16.10 -0.83
N GLN A 210 -5.19 16.11 0.24
CA GLN A 210 -5.94 17.27 0.70
C GLN A 210 -6.41 17.04 2.14
N PHE A 211 -6.63 18.11 2.90
CA PHE A 211 -7.32 18.00 4.18
C PHE A 211 -8.78 17.57 3.98
N MET A 212 -9.32 16.83 4.93
CA MET A 212 -10.59 16.14 4.82
C MET A 212 -11.49 16.30 6.05
N ILE A 213 -10.98 16.63 7.24
CA ILE A 213 -11.84 16.78 8.43
C ILE A 213 -12.94 17.81 8.15
N GLY A 214 -14.16 17.33 8.35
CA GLY A 214 -15.39 17.94 7.91
C GLY A 214 -15.90 19.06 8.83
N PRO A 215 -17.23 19.23 8.91
CA PRO A 215 -17.88 20.09 9.89
C PRO A 215 -17.71 19.56 11.32
N VAL A 216 -17.12 20.36 12.20
CA VAL A 216 -16.83 20.00 13.59
C VAL A 216 -17.74 20.74 14.56
N ASP A 217 -18.17 20.04 15.61
CA ASP A 217 -18.75 20.64 16.80
C ASP A 217 -17.68 20.75 17.90
N PRO A 218 -17.20 21.96 18.26
CA PRO A 218 -16.19 22.14 19.29
C PRO A 218 -16.59 21.62 20.68
N ALA A 219 -17.88 21.34 20.92
CA ALA A 219 -18.35 20.73 22.15
C ALA A 219 -18.13 19.20 22.19
N ASP A 220 -17.91 18.55 21.04
CA ASP A 220 -17.68 17.11 20.93
C ASP A 220 -16.21 16.75 21.19
N THR A 221 -15.85 16.69 22.47
CA THR A 221 -14.51 16.30 22.93
C THR A 221 -14.32 14.78 23.00
N GLU A 222 -15.35 14.00 22.66
CA GLU A 222 -15.25 12.54 22.56
C GLU A 222 -14.66 12.13 21.21
N ASN A 223 -15.13 12.77 20.13
CA ASN A 223 -14.72 12.45 18.78
C ASN A 223 -13.68 13.41 18.21
N PHE A 224 -13.46 14.59 18.80
CA PHE A 224 -12.50 15.56 18.27
C PHE A 224 -11.45 15.97 19.29
N MET A 225 -10.22 16.11 18.82
CA MET A 225 -9.10 16.72 19.53
C MET A 225 -8.49 17.78 18.60
N TYR A 226 -8.14 18.95 19.11
CA TYR A 226 -7.60 20.02 18.26
C TYR A 226 -6.74 20.98 19.06
N GLN A 227 -5.88 21.73 18.36
CA GLN A 227 -5.08 22.79 18.95
C GLN A 227 -5.97 23.78 19.69
N LYS A 228 -5.63 24.10 20.95
CA LYS A 228 -6.48 24.83 21.91
C LYS A 228 -7.16 26.10 21.36
N ASP A 229 -6.48 26.84 20.49
CA ASP A 229 -6.95 28.12 19.95
C ASP A 229 -7.31 28.04 18.45
N LEU A 230 -7.41 26.84 17.86
CA LEU A 230 -7.66 26.60 16.43
C LEU A 230 -8.83 27.45 15.88
N PHE A 231 -10.00 27.36 16.52
CA PHE A 231 -11.19 28.11 16.11
C PHE A 231 -11.04 29.62 16.33
N LYS A 232 -10.41 30.04 17.44
CA LYS A 232 -10.20 31.48 17.71
C LYS A 232 -9.24 32.08 16.69
N THR A 233 -8.22 31.35 16.29
CA THR A 233 -7.27 31.76 15.24
C THR A 233 -8.00 31.92 13.91
N ALA A 234 -8.87 30.98 13.53
CA ALA A 234 -9.68 31.08 12.32
C ALA A 234 -10.68 32.26 12.33
N GLU A 235 -11.32 32.53 13.47
CA GLU A 235 -12.22 33.68 13.63
C GLU A 235 -11.47 35.01 13.57
N ALA A 236 -10.36 35.14 14.29
CA ALA A 236 -9.55 36.37 14.34
C ALA A 236 -9.02 36.78 12.96
N ASN A 237 -8.69 35.79 12.11
CA ASN A 237 -8.19 36.00 10.76
C ASN A 237 -9.27 35.94 9.66
N LYS A 238 -10.54 35.69 10.02
CA LYS A 238 -11.71 35.64 9.11
C LYS A 238 -11.66 34.50 8.07
N TRP A 239 -11.04 33.37 8.39
CA TRP A 239 -10.97 32.20 7.49
C TRP A 239 -12.19 31.29 7.57
N THR A 240 -12.87 31.29 8.72
CA THR A 240 -13.96 30.36 9.08
C THR A 240 -14.92 30.11 7.91
N LYS A 241 -14.96 28.87 7.44
CA LYS A 241 -15.96 28.39 6.47
C LYS A 241 -16.99 27.52 7.18
N LEU A 242 -18.26 27.86 7.01
CA LEU A 242 -19.36 27.12 7.58
C LEU A 242 -19.99 26.19 6.55
N VAL A 243 -20.25 24.95 6.94
CA VAL A 243 -21.10 23.99 6.23
C VAL A 243 -22.12 23.48 7.23
N ASP A 244 -23.41 23.59 6.88
CA ASP A 244 -24.53 23.27 7.77
C ASP A 244 -24.44 23.92 9.18
N GLY A 245 -23.93 25.15 9.22
CA GLY A 245 -23.81 25.95 10.44
C GLY A 245 -22.63 25.56 11.35
N LYS A 246 -21.81 24.58 10.97
CA LYS A 246 -20.61 24.15 11.70
C LYS A 246 -19.34 24.55 10.95
N VAL A 247 -18.24 24.77 11.67
CA VAL A 247 -16.94 25.08 11.05
C VAL A 247 -16.43 23.83 10.34
N HIS A 248 -16.22 23.93 9.03
CA HIS A 248 -15.63 22.86 8.24
C HIS A 248 -14.11 23.04 8.22
N LEU A 249 -13.36 22.16 8.90
CA LEU A 249 -11.92 22.39 9.12
C LEU A 249 -11.13 22.37 7.81
N ALA A 250 -11.31 21.36 6.96
CA ALA A 250 -10.61 21.29 5.68
C ALA A 250 -10.86 22.51 4.79
N ALA A 251 -12.11 22.99 4.71
CA ALA A 251 -12.45 24.18 3.92
C ALA A 251 -11.96 25.50 4.57
N THR A 252 -11.75 25.50 5.89
CA THR A 252 -11.28 26.67 6.65
C THR A 252 -9.76 26.82 6.56
N PHE A 253 -9.03 25.71 6.65
CA PHE A 253 -7.57 25.73 6.76
C PHE A 253 -6.84 25.35 5.47
N GLY A 254 -7.42 24.47 4.64
CA GLY A 254 -6.78 23.92 3.46
C GLY A 254 -6.88 24.78 2.20
N GLU A 255 -6.13 24.37 1.18
CA GLU A 255 -6.29 24.86 -0.18
C GLU A 255 -7.69 24.56 -0.77
N PRO A 256 -8.12 25.33 -1.79
CA PRO A 256 -9.29 24.97 -2.59
C PRO A 256 -9.20 23.53 -3.15
N ARG A 257 -10.36 22.94 -3.45
CA ARG A 257 -10.39 21.58 -4.03
C ARG A 257 -9.89 21.63 -5.47
N GLU A 258 -8.96 20.75 -5.79
CA GLU A 258 -8.39 20.62 -7.14
C GLU A 258 -8.55 19.19 -7.66
N ASP A 259 -8.61 19.05 -8.99
CA ASP A 259 -8.84 17.76 -9.65
C ASP A 259 -7.82 16.69 -9.26
N TYR A 260 -6.57 17.11 -9.04
CA TYR A 260 -5.45 16.24 -8.66
C TYR A 260 -5.75 15.34 -7.44
N SER A 261 -6.48 15.88 -6.46
CA SER A 261 -6.82 15.19 -5.22
C SER A 261 -8.30 14.82 -5.17
N ASN A 262 -9.18 15.74 -5.55
CA ASN A 262 -10.61 15.58 -5.32
C ASN A 262 -11.27 14.55 -6.25
N MET A 263 -10.69 14.28 -7.43
CA MET A 263 -11.15 13.18 -8.30
C MET A 263 -10.98 11.81 -7.63
N ARG A 264 -9.91 11.59 -6.86
CA ARG A 264 -9.69 10.33 -6.14
C ARG A 264 -10.69 10.14 -5.01
N THR A 265 -10.96 11.21 -4.28
CA THR A 265 -12.00 11.25 -3.24
C THR A 265 -13.36 10.91 -3.84
N TRP A 266 -13.74 11.57 -4.95
CA TRP A 266 -14.96 11.24 -5.69
C TRP A 266 -14.98 9.79 -6.18
N MET A 267 -13.88 9.27 -6.70
CA MET A 267 -13.82 7.89 -7.17
C MET A 267 -14.05 6.88 -6.04
N GLY A 268 -13.55 7.16 -4.84
CA GLY A 268 -13.85 6.33 -3.67
C GLY A 268 -15.34 6.23 -3.38
N HIS A 269 -16.05 7.37 -3.37
CA HIS A 269 -17.51 7.40 -3.29
C HIS A 269 -18.13 6.61 -4.44
N ARG A 270 -17.61 6.74 -5.66
CA ARG A 270 -18.15 6.05 -6.85
C ARG A 270 -17.98 4.53 -6.80
N LEU A 271 -16.90 4.04 -6.19
CA LEU A 271 -16.58 2.62 -6.05
C LEU A 271 -17.35 1.98 -4.89
N LEU A 272 -17.36 2.64 -3.72
CA LEU A 272 -17.87 2.05 -2.49
C LEU A 272 -19.31 2.46 -2.18
N ALA A 273 -19.80 3.60 -2.68
CA ALA A 273 -21.13 4.14 -2.42
C ALA A 273 -21.77 4.79 -3.68
N PRO A 274 -21.87 4.06 -4.81
CA PRO A 274 -22.27 4.64 -6.10
C PRO A 274 -23.65 5.31 -6.12
N ALA A 275 -24.55 4.93 -5.21
CA ALA A 275 -25.91 5.48 -5.14
C ALA A 275 -25.97 6.87 -4.48
N THR A 276 -24.92 7.27 -3.74
CA THR A 276 -24.90 8.53 -2.98
C THR A 276 -24.08 9.62 -3.66
N VAL A 277 -23.46 9.33 -4.81
CA VAL A 277 -22.61 10.27 -5.53
C VAL A 277 -23.05 10.43 -6.99
N GLY A 278 -23.13 11.68 -7.43
CA GLY A 278 -23.43 12.04 -8.81
C GLY A 278 -22.18 12.20 -9.68
N ASP A 279 -22.34 12.94 -10.77
CA ASP A 279 -21.23 13.34 -11.63
C ASP A 279 -20.19 14.16 -10.86
N TYR A 280 -18.92 13.94 -11.21
CA TYR A 280 -17.79 14.65 -10.63
C TYR A 280 -17.90 16.17 -10.84
N LYS A 281 -17.60 16.92 -9.78
CA LYS A 281 -17.36 18.37 -9.77
C LYS A 281 -16.18 18.68 -8.86
N THR A 282 -15.27 19.53 -9.35
CA THR A 282 -14.01 19.90 -8.68
C THR A 282 -14.22 20.53 -7.31
N GLU A 283 -15.10 21.52 -7.20
CA GLU A 283 -15.29 22.28 -5.95
C GLU A 283 -16.15 21.58 -4.88
N THR A 284 -16.65 20.36 -5.15
CA THR A 284 -17.50 19.66 -4.19
C THR A 284 -16.69 19.22 -2.97
N LEU A 285 -17.15 19.59 -1.78
CA LEU A 285 -16.67 19.04 -0.51
C LEU A 285 -17.30 17.66 -0.29
N TYR A 286 -16.74 16.62 -0.93
CA TYR A 286 -17.20 15.25 -0.69
C TYR A 286 -16.96 14.88 0.78
N PRO A 287 -17.93 14.27 1.48
CA PRO A 287 -17.76 13.85 2.86
C PRO A 287 -16.57 12.90 3.00
N LEU A 288 -15.74 13.09 4.05
CA LEU A 288 -14.66 12.17 4.38
C LEU A 288 -15.20 10.77 4.66
N PHE A 289 -16.18 10.68 5.57
CA PHE A 289 -16.82 9.43 5.96
C PHE A 289 -18.19 9.27 5.28
N TYR A 290 -18.44 8.09 4.75
CA TYR A 290 -19.70 7.75 4.08
C TYR A 290 -20.06 6.27 4.23
N ASP A 291 -21.35 5.98 4.06
CA ASP A 291 -21.87 4.61 4.13
C ASP A 291 -21.52 3.83 2.86
N PRO A 292 -20.82 2.68 2.96
CA PRO A 292 -20.59 1.84 1.81
C PRO A 292 -21.88 1.09 1.42
N ALA A 293 -22.05 0.80 0.14
CA ALA A 293 -23.21 0.08 -0.40
C ALA A 293 -23.30 -1.38 0.09
N LYS A 294 -22.17 -1.94 0.55
CA LYS A 294 -22.05 -3.28 1.16
C LYS A 294 -20.81 -3.32 2.04
N LYS A 295 -20.66 -4.39 2.82
CA LYS A 295 -19.41 -4.63 3.55
C LYS A 295 -18.21 -4.73 2.61
N VAL A 296 -17.08 -4.17 3.03
CA VAL A 296 -15.86 -4.03 2.23
C VAL A 296 -14.78 -5.01 2.70
N SER A 297 -14.22 -5.77 1.78
CA SER A 297 -13.12 -6.72 2.03
C SER A 297 -11.74 -6.07 1.87
N ALA A 298 -10.69 -6.70 2.40
CA ALA A 298 -9.31 -6.25 2.15
C ALA A 298 -8.94 -6.32 0.66
N LEU A 299 -9.45 -7.31 -0.09
CA LEU A 299 -9.26 -7.41 -1.53
C LEU A 299 -9.90 -6.23 -2.28
N GLU A 300 -11.11 -5.82 -1.89
CA GLU A 300 -11.74 -4.63 -2.47
C GLU A 300 -10.97 -3.34 -2.16
N VAL A 301 -10.34 -3.23 -0.98
CA VAL A 301 -9.44 -2.11 -0.67
C VAL A 301 -8.21 -2.11 -1.58
N MET A 302 -7.63 -3.28 -1.86
CA MET A 302 -6.53 -3.40 -2.84
C MET A 302 -6.98 -2.94 -4.23
N ASP A 303 -8.19 -3.30 -4.66
CA ASP A 303 -8.75 -2.88 -5.95
C ASP A 303 -9.00 -1.36 -6.02
N VAL A 304 -9.41 -0.72 -4.92
CA VAL A 304 -9.48 0.75 -4.85
C VAL A 304 -8.10 1.37 -5.12
N LEU A 305 -7.05 0.83 -4.50
CA LEU A 305 -5.67 1.34 -4.61
C LEU A 305 -5.03 1.12 -6.00
N ARG A 306 -5.62 0.23 -6.81
CA ARG A 306 -5.27 -0.01 -8.21
C ARG A 306 -6.03 0.86 -9.20
N ASN A 307 -7.12 1.49 -8.77
CA ASN A 307 -8.10 2.05 -9.69
C ASN A 307 -7.57 3.25 -10.49
N ARG A 308 -7.96 3.29 -11.77
CA ARG A 308 -7.61 4.35 -12.73
C ARG A 308 -8.83 4.99 -13.38
N TYR A 309 -9.88 5.16 -12.57
CA TYR A 309 -11.18 5.72 -12.94
C TYR A 309 -11.97 4.89 -13.97
N GLU A 310 -11.69 3.59 -14.06
CA GLU A 310 -12.41 2.66 -14.95
C GLU A 310 -13.92 2.71 -14.75
N GLY A 311 -14.66 2.57 -15.84
CA GLY A 311 -16.13 2.63 -15.82
C GLY A 311 -16.70 4.05 -15.76
N THR A 312 -15.87 5.07 -15.95
CA THR A 312 -16.27 6.48 -16.01
C THR A 312 -15.76 7.15 -17.28
N LYS A 313 -16.24 8.36 -17.59
CA LYS A 313 -15.68 9.19 -18.68
C LYS A 313 -14.23 9.66 -18.41
N TYR A 314 -13.75 9.49 -17.18
CA TYR A 314 -12.41 9.88 -16.73
C TYR A 314 -11.44 8.69 -16.68
N ASP A 315 -11.84 7.51 -17.15
CA ASP A 315 -10.94 6.35 -17.27
C ASP A 315 -9.65 6.77 -18.00
N ALA A 316 -8.52 6.61 -17.32
CA ALA A 316 -7.22 7.04 -17.83
C ALA A 316 -6.72 6.22 -19.03
N SER A 317 -7.42 5.13 -19.38
CA SER A 317 -7.18 4.35 -20.60
C SER A 317 -7.85 4.96 -21.84
N LEU A 318 -8.75 5.94 -21.66
CA LEU A 318 -9.42 6.64 -22.75
C LEU A 318 -8.57 7.81 -23.27
N ALA A 319 -8.67 8.06 -24.57
CA ALA A 319 -7.95 9.14 -25.24
C ALA A 319 -8.30 10.51 -24.63
N GLY A 320 -7.28 11.29 -24.27
CA GLY A 320 -7.41 12.62 -23.67
C GLY A 320 -7.36 12.64 -22.13
N ASN A 321 -7.33 11.47 -21.48
CA ASN A 321 -7.27 11.34 -20.02
C ASN A 321 -5.87 10.93 -19.50
N GLU A 322 -4.86 10.85 -20.36
CA GLU A 322 -3.54 10.28 -20.04
C GLU A 322 -2.80 11.04 -18.92
N GLY A 323 -3.12 12.32 -18.73
CA GLY A 323 -2.52 13.18 -17.70
C GLY A 323 -3.26 13.21 -16.36
N LEU A 324 -4.38 12.50 -16.22
CA LEU A 324 -5.16 12.50 -14.98
C LEU A 324 -4.40 11.80 -13.85
N ARG A 325 -4.40 12.42 -12.68
CA ARG A 325 -3.85 11.83 -11.45
C ARG A 325 -4.83 10.76 -10.93
N VAL A 326 -4.59 9.50 -11.28
CA VAL A 326 -5.39 8.30 -10.92
C VAL A 326 -4.92 7.62 -9.65
N ILE A 327 -5.74 6.86 -8.91
CA ILE A 327 -5.30 6.23 -7.65
C ILE A 327 -4.07 5.31 -7.88
N GLY A 328 -4.19 4.32 -8.77
CA GLY A 328 -3.09 3.43 -9.15
C GLY A 328 -2.17 4.04 -10.20
N VAL A 329 -0.95 4.43 -9.78
CA VAL A 329 0.08 5.03 -10.67
C VAL A 329 1.37 4.22 -10.69
N GLU A 330 2.09 4.36 -11.79
CA GLU A 330 3.42 3.78 -12.01
C GLU A 330 4.49 4.25 -11.02
N ARG A 331 4.20 5.29 -10.23
CA ARG A 331 5.11 5.87 -9.23
C ARG A 331 4.85 5.41 -7.80
N GLN A 332 3.88 4.52 -7.57
CA GLN A 332 3.73 3.88 -6.27
C GLN A 332 4.99 3.08 -5.92
N SER A 333 5.57 3.31 -4.74
CA SER A 333 6.76 2.62 -4.25
C SER A 333 6.40 1.51 -3.27
N GLN A 334 5.50 1.82 -2.33
CA GLN A 334 4.90 0.85 -1.42
C GLN A 334 3.42 1.15 -1.22
N ILE A 335 2.62 0.10 -1.12
CA ILE A 335 1.20 0.18 -0.80
C ILE A 335 0.94 -0.81 0.31
N HIS A 336 0.22 -0.38 1.35
CA HIS A 336 -0.13 -1.25 2.46
C HIS A 336 -1.63 -1.20 2.75
N VAL A 337 -2.16 -2.35 3.17
CA VAL A 337 -3.51 -2.52 3.72
C VAL A 337 -3.38 -3.23 5.05
N ILE A 338 -3.60 -2.51 6.15
CA ILE A 338 -3.43 -2.99 7.51
C ILE A 338 -4.80 -3.27 8.11
N GLN A 339 -5.06 -4.53 8.45
CA GLN A 339 -6.27 -4.98 9.12
C GLN A 339 -6.00 -5.12 10.62
N VAL A 340 -6.59 -4.27 11.45
CA VAL A 340 -6.50 -4.35 12.92
C VAL A 340 -7.70 -5.16 13.45
N LYS A 341 -7.41 -6.26 14.15
CA LYS A 341 -8.36 -7.26 14.62
C LYS A 341 -8.64 -7.07 16.11
N ASP A 342 -9.84 -6.59 16.44
CA ASP A 342 -10.24 -6.25 17.81
C ASP A 342 -10.10 -7.40 18.82
N ASN A 343 -10.41 -8.64 18.40
CA ASN A 343 -10.51 -9.80 19.30
C ASN A 343 -9.25 -10.67 19.34
N TYR A 344 -8.13 -10.20 18.76
CA TYR A 344 -6.89 -10.99 18.66
C TYR A 344 -5.96 -10.63 19.82
N PRO A 345 -4.97 -11.47 20.14
CA PRO A 345 -3.95 -11.06 21.11
C PRO A 345 -3.16 -9.86 20.59
N GLN A 346 -2.94 -8.87 21.46
CA GLN A 346 -2.43 -7.56 21.09
C GLN A 346 -1.13 -7.57 20.26
N ALA A 347 -0.18 -8.46 20.58
CA ALA A 347 1.10 -8.55 19.86
C ALA A 347 0.96 -9.04 18.40
N ILE A 348 -0.18 -9.66 18.06
CA ILE A 348 -0.47 -10.32 16.77
C ILE A 348 -1.84 -9.89 16.23
N SER A 349 -2.28 -8.67 16.57
CA SER A 349 -3.61 -8.16 16.25
C SER A 349 -3.70 -7.49 14.88
N ALA A 350 -2.60 -7.19 14.20
CA ALA A 350 -2.64 -6.62 12.87
C ALA A 350 -2.23 -7.63 11.81
N LEU A 351 -2.90 -7.60 10.66
CA LEU A 351 -2.50 -8.28 9.43
C LEU A 351 -2.25 -7.21 8.36
N GLN A 352 -0.99 -6.97 8.02
CA GLN A 352 -0.59 -6.04 6.99
C GLN A 352 -0.36 -6.76 5.67
N TRP A 353 -1.05 -6.32 4.63
CA TRP A 353 -0.77 -6.68 3.24
C TRP A 353 0.12 -5.61 2.64
N LEU A 354 1.29 -5.98 2.15
CA LEU A 354 2.28 -5.03 1.60
C LEU A 354 2.58 -5.39 0.14
N ALA A 355 2.41 -4.41 -0.75
CA ALA A 355 2.85 -4.47 -2.14
C ALA A 355 3.98 -3.46 -2.38
N PHE A 356 5.00 -3.88 -3.14
CA PHE A 356 6.08 -3.00 -3.60
C PHE A 356 5.98 -2.75 -5.11
N GLY A 357 6.20 -1.51 -5.52
CA GLY A 357 5.92 -1.06 -6.89
C GLY A 357 4.44 -0.79 -7.13
N ASN A 358 4.05 -0.61 -8.39
CA ASN A 358 2.66 -0.29 -8.76
C ASN A 358 1.72 -1.44 -8.39
N SER A 359 0.73 -1.16 -7.55
CA SER A 359 -0.25 -2.14 -7.05
C SER A 359 -1.04 -2.82 -8.18
N GLU A 360 -1.13 -2.21 -9.36
CA GLU A 360 -1.82 -2.77 -10.51
C GLU A 360 -1.10 -4.02 -11.07
N HIS A 361 0.23 -4.05 -11.04
CA HIS A 361 1.04 -5.12 -11.64
C HIS A 361 1.99 -5.79 -10.64
N SER A 362 1.78 -5.50 -9.36
CA SER A 362 2.47 -6.09 -8.22
C SER A 362 1.49 -6.93 -7.39
N VAL A 363 1.99 -7.47 -6.28
CA VAL A 363 1.27 -8.39 -5.41
C VAL A 363 1.29 -7.90 -3.97
N PHE A 364 0.14 -7.96 -3.31
CA PHE A 364 -0.01 -7.72 -1.88
C PHE A 364 0.34 -8.97 -1.07
N LEU A 365 1.40 -8.91 -0.28
CA LEU A 365 1.86 -10.04 0.54
C LEU A 365 1.53 -9.82 2.04
N PRO A 366 0.86 -10.79 2.70
CA PRO A 366 0.42 -10.66 4.07
C PRO A 366 1.55 -10.91 5.07
N ASN A 367 1.55 -10.16 6.16
CA ASN A 367 2.36 -10.39 7.34
C ASN A 367 1.58 -10.00 8.61
N PHE A 368 1.68 -10.81 9.66
CA PHE A 368 1.08 -10.46 10.95
C PHE A 368 2.00 -9.51 11.72
N SER A 369 1.41 -8.65 12.56
CA SER A 369 2.16 -8.02 13.64
C SER A 369 2.78 -9.10 14.52
N GLY A 370 3.91 -8.80 15.13
CA GLY A 370 4.60 -9.74 16.02
C GLY A 370 5.66 -10.59 15.34
N ILE A 371 5.85 -10.52 14.01
CA ILE A 371 7.06 -11.07 13.38
C ILE A 371 8.33 -10.52 14.05
N THR A 372 9.39 -11.32 14.07
CA THR A 372 10.70 -10.92 14.64
C THR A 372 11.72 -10.56 13.57
N ASN A 373 11.45 -10.89 12.31
CA ASN A 373 12.30 -10.53 11.20
C ASN A 373 11.51 -10.56 9.89
N THR A 374 12.06 -9.94 8.85
CA THR A 374 11.51 -9.98 7.49
C THR A 374 12.35 -10.85 6.57
N TYR A 375 11.76 -11.34 5.48
CA TYR A 375 12.51 -12.08 4.47
C TYR A 375 13.61 -11.21 3.87
N LYS A 376 14.82 -11.76 3.71
CA LYS A 376 16.05 -11.04 3.32
C LYS A 376 15.90 -10.13 2.09
N ALA A 377 15.04 -10.48 1.13
CA ALA A 377 14.81 -9.65 -0.06
C ALA A 377 14.20 -8.28 0.29
N TYR A 378 13.45 -8.17 1.38
CA TYR A 378 12.92 -6.90 1.90
C TYR A 378 13.97 -6.01 2.56
N GLN A 379 15.18 -6.53 2.80
CA GLN A 379 16.26 -5.84 3.52
C GLN A 379 17.40 -5.42 2.60
N VAL A 380 17.25 -5.62 1.29
CA VAL A 380 18.26 -5.27 0.29
C VAL A 380 18.24 -3.76 0.08
N ASP A 381 19.13 -3.09 0.79
CA ASP A 381 19.32 -1.65 0.75
C ASP A 381 20.09 -1.19 -0.50
N GLY A 382 19.90 0.07 -0.88
CA GLY A 382 20.51 0.71 -2.03
C GLY A 382 19.51 1.17 -3.10
N GLU A 383 19.88 2.24 -3.80
CA GLU A 383 19.06 2.92 -4.81
C GLU A 383 19.15 2.29 -6.20
N ASP A 384 20.25 1.58 -6.48
CA ASP A 384 20.46 0.92 -7.76
C ASP A 384 19.64 -0.38 -7.87
N TYR A 385 19.33 -0.75 -9.11
CA TYR A 385 18.67 -2.03 -9.39
C TYR A 385 19.47 -3.20 -8.80
N ASN A 386 18.82 -3.96 -7.92
CA ASN A 386 19.36 -5.17 -7.35
C ASN A 386 18.36 -6.33 -7.49
N PRO A 387 18.65 -7.37 -8.30
CA PRO A 387 17.72 -8.48 -8.54
C PRO A 387 17.43 -9.33 -7.29
N ASP A 388 18.21 -9.18 -6.21
CA ASP A 388 17.96 -9.86 -4.93
C ASP A 388 16.93 -9.12 -4.06
N GLY A 389 16.65 -7.85 -4.36
CA GLY A 389 15.71 -7.02 -3.61
C GLY A 389 14.25 -7.25 -4.00
N ALA A 390 13.37 -7.36 -3.00
CA ALA A 390 11.94 -7.60 -3.20
C ALA A 390 11.30 -6.51 -4.05
N TYR A 391 11.60 -5.23 -3.77
CA TYR A 391 11.10 -4.11 -4.56
C TYR A 391 11.40 -4.29 -6.04
N TRP A 392 12.67 -4.56 -6.38
CA TRP A 392 13.10 -4.69 -7.77
C TRP A 392 12.51 -5.92 -8.48
N LYS A 393 12.33 -7.02 -7.75
CA LYS A 393 11.68 -8.24 -8.28
C LYS A 393 10.26 -7.97 -8.79
N PHE A 394 9.48 -7.20 -8.04
CA PHE A 394 8.12 -6.84 -8.42
C PHE A 394 8.10 -5.63 -9.39
N LYS A 395 8.91 -4.61 -9.14
CA LYS A 395 8.89 -3.37 -9.91
C LYS A 395 9.21 -3.58 -11.39
N ARG A 396 10.16 -4.46 -11.72
CA ARG A 396 10.50 -4.76 -13.12
C ARG A 396 9.34 -5.39 -13.91
N ILE A 397 8.46 -6.15 -13.24
CA ILE A 397 7.25 -6.70 -13.84
C ILE A 397 6.27 -5.56 -14.13
N CYS A 398 6.11 -4.63 -13.16
CA CYS A 398 5.28 -3.44 -13.34
C CYS A 398 5.75 -2.63 -14.56
N THR A 399 7.05 -2.34 -14.65
CA THR A 399 7.61 -1.55 -15.75
C THR A 399 7.34 -2.18 -17.12
N LEU A 400 7.53 -3.50 -17.28
CA LEU A 400 7.23 -4.18 -18.54
C LEU A 400 5.72 -4.19 -18.85
N SER A 401 4.88 -4.39 -17.83
CA SER A 401 3.43 -4.41 -17.95
C SER A 401 2.87 -3.06 -18.42
N GLU A 402 3.46 -1.97 -17.94
CA GLU A 402 3.04 -0.59 -18.22
C GLU A 402 3.38 -0.16 -19.66
N LEU A 403 4.41 -0.73 -20.30
CA LEU A 403 4.75 -0.43 -21.71
C LEU A 403 3.56 -0.66 -22.65
N ASN A 404 2.69 -1.61 -22.32
CA ASN A 404 1.38 -1.76 -22.92
C ASN A 404 0.42 -2.41 -21.91
N ARG A 405 -0.28 -1.57 -21.15
CA ARG A 405 -1.18 -1.96 -20.04
C ARG A 405 -2.18 -3.08 -20.40
N SER A 406 -2.68 -3.08 -21.63
CA SER A 406 -3.67 -4.06 -22.10
C SER A 406 -3.01 -5.35 -22.59
N PHE A 407 -1.93 -5.23 -23.37
CA PHE A 407 -1.33 -6.34 -24.09
C PHE A 407 -0.27 -7.09 -23.26
N TYR A 408 0.48 -6.40 -22.40
CA TYR A 408 1.46 -6.97 -21.49
C TYR A 408 0.91 -7.10 -20.06
N GLY A 409 0.17 -6.09 -19.60
CA GLY A 409 -0.25 -6.01 -18.19
C GLY A 409 -1.49 -6.82 -17.77
N GLN A 410 -2.40 -7.18 -18.69
CA GLN A 410 -3.64 -7.88 -18.30
C GLN A 410 -3.35 -9.25 -17.68
N GLY A 411 -2.51 -10.06 -18.33
CA GLY A 411 -2.15 -11.37 -17.79
C GLY A 411 -1.48 -11.28 -16.41
N VAL A 412 -0.63 -10.27 -16.19
CA VAL A 412 0.02 -10.03 -14.88
C VAL A 412 -1.01 -9.70 -13.81
N ARG A 413 -2.01 -8.84 -14.10
CA ARG A 413 -3.13 -8.57 -13.20
C ARG A 413 -3.87 -9.85 -12.83
N ASP A 414 -4.23 -10.65 -13.83
CA ASP A 414 -4.98 -11.89 -13.62
C ASP A 414 -4.20 -12.88 -12.75
N TYR A 415 -2.87 -12.96 -12.93
CA TYR A 415 -1.99 -13.81 -12.13
C TYR A 415 -1.95 -13.37 -10.66
N TRP A 416 -1.71 -12.09 -10.39
CA TRP A 416 -1.62 -11.58 -9.02
C TRP A 416 -2.97 -11.56 -8.31
N ASN A 417 -4.07 -11.28 -9.00
CA ASN A 417 -5.41 -11.38 -8.44
C ASN A 417 -5.70 -12.81 -7.96
N LEU A 418 -5.40 -13.82 -8.79
CA LEU A 418 -5.55 -15.22 -8.37
C LEU A 418 -4.64 -15.54 -7.17
N TYR A 419 -3.40 -15.04 -7.17
CA TYR A 419 -2.45 -15.23 -6.08
C TYR A 419 -2.98 -14.69 -4.75
N GLU A 420 -3.47 -13.45 -4.76
CA GLU A 420 -4.00 -12.75 -3.59
C GLU A 420 -5.29 -13.36 -3.07
N GLU A 421 -6.20 -13.78 -3.95
CA GLU A 421 -7.42 -14.50 -3.54
C GLU A 421 -7.10 -15.80 -2.79
N ASN A 422 -6.02 -16.48 -3.17
CA ASN A 422 -5.59 -17.70 -2.50
C ASN A 422 -4.93 -17.39 -1.15
N LEU A 423 -4.00 -16.43 -1.13
CA LEU A 423 -3.38 -15.97 0.11
C LEU A 423 -4.44 -15.48 1.11
N TYR A 424 -5.47 -14.77 0.65
CA TYR A 424 -6.56 -14.30 1.50
C TYR A 424 -7.28 -15.46 2.20
N LYS A 425 -7.58 -16.55 1.47
CA LYS A 425 -8.18 -17.78 2.05
C LYS A 425 -7.21 -18.50 2.99
N GLU A 426 -5.92 -18.55 2.64
CA GLU A 426 -4.89 -19.14 3.48
C GLU A 426 -4.73 -18.37 4.80
N MET A 427 -4.77 -17.04 4.76
CA MET A 427 -4.68 -16.20 5.96
C MET A 427 -5.84 -16.45 6.92
N GLN A 428 -7.06 -16.68 6.44
CA GLN A 428 -8.19 -17.07 7.32
C GLN A 428 -7.91 -18.36 8.11
N SER A 429 -7.14 -19.29 7.54
CA SER A 429 -6.73 -20.52 8.24
C SER A 429 -5.53 -20.28 9.15
N ALA A 430 -4.56 -19.47 8.70
CA ALA A 430 -3.38 -19.09 9.46
C ALA A 430 -3.75 -18.31 10.74
N GLU A 431 -4.74 -17.41 10.67
CA GLU A 431 -5.25 -16.66 11.82
C GLU A 431 -5.73 -17.59 12.94
N LYS A 432 -6.51 -18.62 12.61
CA LYS A 432 -7.01 -19.61 13.59
C LYS A 432 -5.86 -20.38 14.25
N GLN A 433 -4.88 -20.78 13.44
CA GLN A 433 -3.71 -21.50 13.94
C GLN A 433 -2.83 -20.61 14.82
N MET A 434 -2.61 -19.36 14.42
CA MET A 434 -1.87 -18.36 15.19
C MET A 434 -2.51 -18.13 16.56
N ILE A 435 -3.83 -17.89 16.62
CA ILE A 435 -4.57 -17.68 17.89
C ILE A 435 -4.44 -18.90 18.80
N LYS A 436 -4.60 -20.12 18.25
CA LYS A 436 -4.43 -21.36 19.00
C LYS A 436 -3.01 -21.46 19.59
N LEU A 437 -1.98 -21.24 18.78
CA LEU A 437 -0.59 -21.30 19.23
C LEU A 437 -0.28 -20.23 20.29
N TYR A 438 -0.87 -19.04 20.17
CA TYR A 438 -0.67 -17.97 21.13
C TYR A 438 -1.22 -18.35 22.51
N ALA A 439 -2.43 -18.94 22.55
CA ALA A 439 -3.03 -19.43 23.78
C ALA A 439 -2.21 -20.55 24.45
N GLU A 440 -1.45 -21.33 23.68
CA GLU A 440 -0.51 -22.32 24.22
C GLU A 440 0.79 -21.68 24.74
N ASN A 441 1.40 -20.80 23.94
CA ASN A 441 2.62 -20.06 24.26
C ASN A 441 2.82 -18.93 23.22
N PRO A 442 2.85 -17.65 23.64
CA PRO A 442 3.09 -16.52 22.72
C PRO A 442 4.31 -16.68 21.80
N ALA A 443 5.40 -17.28 22.29
CA ALA A 443 6.60 -17.52 21.48
C ALA A 443 6.38 -18.52 20.32
N LYS A 444 5.43 -19.45 20.47
CA LYS A 444 5.05 -20.36 19.37
C LYS A 444 4.30 -19.62 18.27
N ALA A 445 3.41 -18.70 18.63
CA ALA A 445 2.70 -17.87 17.65
C ALA A 445 3.66 -16.94 16.93
N GLU A 446 4.57 -16.28 17.66
CA GLU A 446 5.63 -15.43 17.09
C GLU A 446 6.50 -16.19 16.08
N LYS A 447 6.96 -17.39 16.47
CA LYS A 447 7.71 -18.26 15.55
C LYS A 447 6.88 -18.64 14.32
N TYR A 448 5.62 -19.03 14.52
CA TYR A 448 4.74 -19.43 13.44
C TYR A 448 4.52 -18.30 12.41
N VAL A 449 4.18 -17.10 12.87
CA VAL A 449 3.93 -15.97 11.96
C VAL A 449 5.21 -15.50 11.27
N THR A 450 6.36 -15.59 11.96
CA THR A 450 7.67 -15.29 11.34
C THR A 450 8.01 -16.31 10.26
N ASP A 451 7.88 -17.60 10.55
CA ASP A 451 8.13 -18.67 9.57
C ASP A 451 7.17 -18.56 8.38
N LEU A 452 5.89 -18.24 8.61
CA LEU A 452 4.88 -18.05 7.58
C LEU A 452 5.23 -16.87 6.66
N HIS A 453 5.60 -15.71 7.22
CA HIS A 453 6.08 -14.56 6.47
C HIS A 453 7.26 -14.92 5.56
N MET A 454 8.27 -15.61 6.12
CA MET A 454 9.46 -16.04 5.37
C MET A 454 9.08 -16.93 4.18
N GLN A 455 8.18 -17.89 4.39
CA GLN A 455 7.73 -18.83 3.36
C GLN A 455 6.96 -18.13 2.24
N ILE A 456 6.00 -17.26 2.60
CA ILE A 456 5.17 -16.52 1.63
C ILE A 456 6.07 -15.58 0.80
N ALA A 457 6.91 -14.79 1.46
CA ALA A 457 7.79 -13.84 0.79
C ALA A 457 8.82 -14.53 -0.11
N GLU A 458 9.43 -15.64 0.34
CA GLU A 458 10.36 -16.42 -0.46
C GLU A 458 9.67 -16.99 -1.71
N LYS A 459 8.47 -17.57 -1.55
CA LYS A 459 7.70 -18.13 -2.65
C LYS A 459 7.32 -17.04 -3.66
N ALA A 460 6.74 -15.94 -3.20
CA ALA A 460 6.33 -14.84 -4.05
C ALA A 460 7.51 -14.22 -4.83
N CYS A 461 8.69 -14.09 -4.20
CA CYS A 461 9.89 -13.62 -4.90
C CYS A 461 10.32 -14.58 -6.02
N LYS A 462 10.24 -15.90 -5.81
CA LYS A 462 10.56 -16.91 -6.83
C LYS A 462 9.53 -16.92 -7.96
N ASP A 463 8.25 -16.80 -7.61
CA ASP A 463 7.15 -16.73 -8.59
C ASP A 463 7.26 -15.44 -9.43
N ALA A 464 7.65 -14.33 -8.82
CA ALA A 464 7.93 -13.07 -9.51
C ALA A 464 9.16 -13.18 -10.45
N ASP A 465 10.20 -13.91 -10.07
CA ASP A 465 11.31 -14.22 -10.98
C ASP A 465 10.83 -14.97 -12.22
N HIS A 466 10.02 -16.02 -12.04
CA HIS A 466 9.46 -16.78 -13.16
C HIS A 466 8.51 -15.94 -14.02
N LEU A 467 7.60 -15.18 -13.42
CA LEU A 467 6.66 -14.30 -14.14
C LEU A 467 7.40 -13.24 -14.94
N TYR A 468 8.47 -12.66 -14.39
CA TYR A 468 9.33 -11.72 -15.09
C TYR A 468 10.01 -12.35 -16.30
N ASP A 469 10.62 -13.53 -16.16
CA ASP A 469 11.29 -14.22 -17.27
C ASP A 469 10.32 -14.51 -18.42
N ASN A 470 9.10 -14.95 -18.07
CA ASN A 470 8.02 -15.18 -19.05
C ASN A 470 7.62 -13.89 -19.78
N LEU A 471 7.34 -12.83 -19.02
CA LEU A 471 6.93 -11.53 -19.58
C LEU A 471 8.04 -10.90 -20.43
N LEU A 472 9.28 -10.93 -19.95
CA LEU A 472 10.43 -10.39 -20.68
C LEU A 472 10.62 -11.13 -22.00
N PHE A 473 10.54 -12.46 -21.99
CA PHE A 473 10.60 -13.24 -23.22
C PHE A 473 9.47 -12.86 -24.19
N PHE A 474 8.23 -12.75 -23.69
CA PHE A 474 7.09 -12.34 -24.50
C PHE A 474 7.30 -10.97 -25.16
N VAL A 475 7.81 -10.00 -24.40
CA VAL A 475 8.14 -8.66 -24.91
C VAL A 475 9.26 -8.74 -25.97
N MET A 476 10.35 -9.46 -25.69
CA MET A 476 11.48 -9.62 -26.62
C MET A 476 11.07 -10.30 -27.93
N ASP A 477 10.28 -11.38 -27.85
CA ASP A 477 9.83 -12.14 -29.02
C ASP A 477 8.98 -11.27 -29.97
N ARG A 478 8.26 -10.29 -29.41
CA ARG A 478 7.27 -9.46 -30.14
C ARG A 478 7.87 -8.12 -30.57
N TYR A 479 9.01 -7.73 -30.00
CA TYR A 479 9.71 -6.52 -30.37
C TYR A 479 10.03 -6.48 -31.87
N GLY A 480 9.66 -5.39 -32.54
CA GLY A 480 9.84 -5.21 -33.98
C GLY A 480 8.84 -5.94 -34.89
N ARG A 481 7.85 -6.66 -34.33
CA ARG A 481 6.76 -7.27 -35.13
C ARG A 481 5.75 -6.21 -35.57
N THR A 482 5.13 -6.44 -36.73
CA THR A 482 3.98 -5.64 -37.17
C THR A 482 2.75 -5.98 -36.34
N ALA A 483 1.76 -5.07 -36.26
CA ALA A 483 0.51 -5.29 -35.52
C ALA A 483 -0.17 -6.63 -35.88
N ALA A 484 -0.19 -6.99 -37.18
CA ALA A 484 -0.76 -8.25 -37.65
C ALA A 484 -0.01 -9.52 -37.19
N LYS A 485 1.22 -9.38 -36.69
CA LYS A 485 2.09 -10.49 -36.21
C LYS A 485 2.29 -10.48 -34.68
N MET A 486 1.64 -9.58 -33.96
CA MET A 486 1.75 -9.47 -32.50
C MET A 486 1.15 -10.70 -31.79
N GLY A 487 0.11 -11.31 -32.34
CA GLY A 487 -0.60 -12.42 -31.71
C GLY A 487 -1.59 -11.94 -30.64
N THR A 488 -1.88 -12.79 -29.66
CA THR A 488 -2.74 -12.47 -28.52
C THR A 488 -1.97 -11.77 -27.42
N ALA A 489 -2.69 -11.16 -26.46
CA ALA A 489 -2.10 -10.59 -25.25
C ALA A 489 -1.33 -11.64 -24.44
N PHE A 490 -0.46 -11.15 -23.56
CA PHE A 490 0.34 -11.95 -22.64
C PHE A 490 -0.55 -12.80 -21.73
N VAL A 491 -0.27 -14.10 -21.68
CA VAL A 491 -0.86 -15.05 -20.75
C VAL A 491 0.28 -15.65 -19.95
N PRO A 492 0.35 -15.41 -18.63
CA PRO A 492 1.44 -15.90 -17.81
C PRO A 492 1.33 -17.40 -17.59
N GLU A 493 2.46 -17.99 -17.24
CA GLU A 493 2.53 -19.36 -16.76
C GLU A 493 2.36 -19.40 -15.23
N ILE A 494 1.69 -20.44 -14.74
CA ILE A 494 1.49 -20.72 -13.32
C ILE A 494 1.80 -22.18 -13.03
N SER A 495 2.33 -22.45 -11.82
CA SER A 495 2.50 -23.81 -11.31
C SER A 495 1.15 -24.53 -11.29
N LEU A 496 1.08 -25.69 -11.96
CA LEU A 496 -0.13 -26.51 -11.98
C LEU A 496 -0.55 -26.94 -10.57
N ARG A 497 0.42 -27.19 -9.68
CA ARG A 497 0.14 -27.52 -8.27
C ARG A 497 -0.53 -26.38 -7.56
N ASP A 498 -0.02 -25.16 -7.76
CA ASP A 498 -0.52 -23.97 -7.06
C ASP A 498 -1.92 -23.63 -7.56
N ALA A 499 -2.13 -23.66 -8.89
CA ALA A 499 -3.44 -23.48 -9.50
C ALA A 499 -4.46 -24.55 -9.07
N ALA A 500 -4.03 -25.80 -8.90
CA ALA A 500 -4.89 -26.87 -8.38
C ALA A 500 -5.23 -26.66 -6.90
N ALA A 501 -4.23 -26.41 -6.06
CA ALA A 501 -4.41 -26.20 -4.63
C ALA A 501 -5.33 -25.01 -4.35
N ALA A 502 -5.16 -23.90 -5.07
CA ALA A 502 -6.02 -22.71 -5.07
C ALA A 502 -7.52 -23.02 -5.21
N LYS A 503 -7.83 -24.07 -5.97
CA LYS A 503 -9.19 -24.49 -6.31
C LYS A 503 -9.62 -25.77 -5.59
N GLY A 504 -8.85 -26.21 -4.59
CA GLY A 504 -9.14 -27.43 -3.82
C GLY A 504 -8.95 -28.73 -4.59
N TYR A 505 -8.18 -28.71 -5.69
CA TYR A 505 -7.79 -29.89 -6.44
C TYR A 505 -6.44 -30.44 -5.97
N THR A 506 -6.26 -31.75 -6.12
CA THR A 506 -4.97 -32.44 -5.93
C THR A 506 -4.39 -32.85 -7.27
N VAL A 507 -3.06 -32.79 -7.41
CA VAL A 507 -2.36 -33.15 -8.64
C VAL A 507 -1.61 -34.47 -8.46
N LYS A 508 -1.76 -35.39 -9.41
CA LYS A 508 -1.06 -36.67 -9.47
C LYS A 508 -0.50 -36.89 -10.87
N TRP A 509 0.81 -37.12 -10.98
CA TRP A 509 1.45 -37.53 -12.23
C TRP A 509 1.22 -39.03 -12.41
N THR A 510 0.72 -39.44 -13.58
CA THR A 510 0.59 -40.86 -13.92
C THR A 510 1.79 -41.28 -14.79
N GLY A 511 2.48 -42.37 -14.41
CA GLY A 511 3.67 -42.85 -15.13
C GLY A 511 4.87 -41.89 -15.13
N ASN A 512 5.64 -41.87 -16.22
CA ASN A 512 6.85 -41.05 -16.40
C ASN A 512 6.54 -39.57 -16.73
N ALA A 513 5.58 -38.96 -16.02
CA ALA A 513 5.13 -37.56 -16.10
C ALA A 513 3.90 -37.21 -16.98
N ASN A 514 3.24 -38.17 -17.67
CA ASN A 514 2.00 -37.91 -18.43
C ASN A 514 1.09 -39.15 -18.54
N PRO A 515 -0.26 -39.00 -18.51
CA PRO A 515 -1.01 -37.77 -18.25
C PRO A 515 -0.95 -37.30 -16.79
N ILE A 516 -1.16 -36.01 -16.57
CA ILE A 516 -1.29 -35.41 -15.24
C ILE A 516 -2.76 -35.42 -14.85
N GLN A 517 -3.07 -35.97 -13.68
CA GLN A 517 -4.42 -36.07 -13.17
C GLN A 517 -4.66 -34.99 -12.10
N VAL A 518 -5.71 -34.20 -12.25
CA VAL A 518 -6.13 -33.17 -11.30
C VAL A 518 -7.53 -33.52 -10.79
N THR A 519 -7.66 -33.72 -9.47
CA THR A 519 -8.88 -34.29 -8.86
C THR A 519 -9.44 -33.48 -7.71
N ASN A 520 -10.76 -33.28 -7.69
CA ASN A 520 -11.51 -32.74 -6.55
C ASN A 520 -12.85 -33.49 -6.45
N GLY A 521 -13.00 -34.31 -5.41
CA GLY A 521 -14.17 -35.18 -5.24
C GLY A 521 -14.37 -36.11 -6.45
N SER A 522 -15.54 -36.03 -7.09
CA SER A 522 -15.86 -36.79 -8.31
C SER A 522 -15.37 -36.14 -9.61
N SER A 523 -14.81 -34.93 -9.54
CA SER A 523 -14.27 -34.24 -10.71
C SER A 523 -12.82 -34.64 -10.95
N THR A 524 -12.55 -35.26 -12.09
CA THR A 524 -11.20 -35.65 -12.53
C THR A 524 -10.93 -35.03 -13.90
N TYR A 525 -9.85 -34.28 -13.99
CA TYR A 525 -9.29 -33.77 -15.23
C TYR A 525 -7.99 -34.53 -15.52
N ASN A 526 -7.80 -34.97 -16.76
CA ASN A 526 -6.55 -35.54 -17.23
C ASN A 526 -5.95 -34.59 -18.26
N PHE A 527 -4.71 -34.16 -18.03
CA PHE A 527 -3.95 -33.30 -18.90
C PHE A 527 -2.89 -34.13 -19.60
N THR A 528 -2.87 -34.09 -20.93
CA THR A 528 -1.78 -34.62 -21.74
C THR A 528 -1.06 -33.44 -22.36
N MET A 529 0.17 -33.19 -21.89
CA MET A 529 0.99 -32.09 -22.37
C MET A 529 1.59 -32.41 -23.74
N GLY A 530 1.28 -31.60 -24.74
CA GLY A 530 1.92 -31.58 -26.06
C GLY A 530 2.94 -30.45 -26.17
N LYS A 531 3.45 -30.22 -27.38
CA LYS A 531 4.49 -29.19 -27.64
C LYS A 531 3.92 -27.76 -27.59
N ASP A 532 2.78 -27.54 -28.22
CA ASP A 532 2.09 -26.25 -28.33
C ASP A 532 0.58 -26.37 -28.05
N THR A 533 0.15 -27.55 -27.61
CA THR A 533 -1.22 -27.88 -27.23
C THR A 533 -1.23 -28.72 -25.96
N CYS A 534 -2.25 -28.55 -25.13
CA CYS A 534 -2.55 -29.41 -24.00
C CYS A 534 -3.94 -30.03 -24.21
N THR A 535 -4.01 -31.34 -24.17
CA THR A 535 -5.29 -32.05 -24.23
C THR A 535 -5.86 -32.20 -22.82
N VAL A 536 -7.03 -31.62 -22.57
CA VAL A 536 -7.76 -31.71 -21.29
C VAL A 536 -8.93 -32.66 -21.45
N THR A 537 -8.99 -33.71 -20.65
CA THR A 537 -10.10 -34.68 -20.66
C THR A 537 -10.85 -34.70 -19.33
N LYS A 538 -12.16 -34.41 -19.35
CA LYS A 538 -13.08 -34.48 -18.20
C LYS A 538 -14.33 -35.27 -18.58
N GLY A 539 -14.67 -36.30 -17.80
CA GLY A 539 -15.91 -37.08 -18.00
C GLY A 539 -16.06 -37.67 -19.40
N GLY A 540 -14.95 -38.10 -20.03
CA GLY A 540 -14.92 -38.64 -21.39
C GLY A 540 -14.98 -37.61 -22.52
N LYS A 541 -15.14 -36.31 -22.21
CA LYS A 541 -15.00 -35.23 -23.19
C LYS A 541 -13.57 -34.71 -23.19
N THR A 542 -13.02 -34.55 -24.39
CA THR A 542 -11.66 -34.09 -24.62
C THR A 542 -11.69 -32.75 -25.33
N THR A 543 -10.97 -31.78 -24.78
CA THR A 543 -10.76 -30.44 -25.34
C THR A 543 -9.28 -30.24 -25.58
N GLU A 544 -8.90 -29.78 -26.76
CA GLU A 544 -7.52 -29.34 -27.04
C GLU A 544 -7.41 -27.84 -26.76
N VAL A 545 -6.46 -27.48 -25.92
CA VAL A 545 -6.15 -26.08 -25.57
C VAL A 545 -4.82 -25.73 -26.23
N LYS A 546 -4.83 -24.76 -27.13
CA LYS A 546 -3.61 -24.24 -27.73
C LYS A 546 -2.88 -23.37 -26.71
N MET A 547 -1.59 -23.58 -26.56
CA MET A 547 -0.76 -22.84 -25.62
C MET A 547 0.11 -21.86 -26.40
N ASN A 548 0.27 -20.65 -25.87
CA ASN A 548 1.15 -19.65 -26.46
C ASN A 548 2.63 -20.04 -26.35
N PHE A 549 2.97 -20.87 -25.35
CA PHE A 549 4.28 -21.44 -25.11
C PHE A 549 4.16 -22.92 -24.70
N ALA A 550 5.23 -23.69 -24.87
CA ALA A 550 5.26 -25.09 -24.44
C ALA A 550 5.20 -25.18 -22.90
N PRO A 551 4.57 -26.21 -22.31
CA PRO A 551 4.60 -26.39 -20.86
C PRO A 551 6.04 -26.55 -20.41
N LEU A 552 6.43 -25.78 -19.40
CA LEU A 552 7.78 -25.80 -18.87
C LEU A 552 7.84 -26.76 -17.67
N GLU A 553 8.70 -27.77 -17.78
CA GLU A 553 9.20 -28.48 -16.60
C GLU A 553 10.47 -27.80 -16.11
N GLU A 554 10.36 -27.07 -15.01
CA GLU A 554 11.52 -26.42 -14.39
C GLU A 554 11.62 -26.84 -12.92
N LYS A 555 12.80 -27.34 -12.52
CA LYS A 555 13.11 -27.69 -11.12
C LYS A 555 12.06 -28.60 -10.44
N GLY A 556 11.41 -29.47 -11.22
CA GLY A 556 10.39 -30.41 -10.73
C GLY A 556 8.98 -29.85 -10.60
N ALA A 557 8.75 -28.61 -11.05
CA ALA A 557 7.42 -28.02 -11.21
C ALA A 557 6.97 -28.07 -12.68
N THR A 558 5.68 -28.34 -12.89
CA THR A 558 5.04 -28.23 -14.21
C THR A 558 4.29 -26.90 -14.26
N TYR A 559 4.71 -26.01 -15.16
CA TYR A 559 4.06 -24.74 -15.42
C TYR A 559 3.11 -24.85 -16.61
N ILE A 560 1.93 -24.26 -16.47
CA ILE A 560 0.89 -24.21 -17.51
C ILE A 560 0.40 -22.78 -17.71
N PRO A 561 -0.14 -22.43 -18.89
CA PRO A 561 -0.80 -21.15 -19.10
C PRO A 561 -1.93 -20.91 -18.09
N LEU A 562 -2.04 -19.68 -17.60
CA LEU A 562 -3.04 -19.31 -16.59
C LEU A 562 -4.47 -19.52 -17.09
N ASP A 563 -4.77 -19.24 -18.35
CA ASP A 563 -6.10 -19.49 -18.93
C ASP A 563 -6.50 -20.97 -18.90
N LEU A 564 -5.53 -21.87 -19.16
CA LEU A 564 -5.71 -23.32 -19.00
C LEU A 564 -5.94 -23.68 -17.53
N ALA A 565 -5.18 -23.08 -16.61
CA ALA A 565 -5.39 -23.26 -15.17
C ALA A 565 -6.80 -22.83 -14.72
N MET A 566 -7.41 -21.88 -15.43
CA MET A 566 -8.76 -21.41 -15.14
C MET A 566 -9.87 -22.39 -15.58
N THR A 567 -9.57 -23.43 -16.36
CA THR A 567 -10.57 -24.36 -16.92
C THR A 567 -11.08 -25.44 -15.97
N PHE A 568 -10.36 -25.74 -14.89
CA PHE A 568 -10.73 -26.78 -13.93
C PHE A 568 -11.27 -26.24 -12.61
#